data_AF-V5GAH0-F1
#
_entry.id   AF-V5GAH0-F1
#
_cell.length_a   1.000
_cell.length_b   1.000
_cell.length_c   1.000
_cell.angle_alpha   90.00
_cell.angle_beta   90.00
_cell.angle_gamma   90.00
#
_symmetry.space_group_name_H-M   'P 1'
#
loop_
_entity.id
_entity.type
_entity.pdbx_description
1 polymer ?
#
loop_
_entity_poly.entity_id
_entity_poly.type
_entity_poly.pdbx_seq_one_letter_code
_entity_poly.pdbx_strand_id
1 'polypeptide(L)'
;LKTNSKLEEEKIGKNEKDVKFLSSWKSVGEKLHKLDLQLKQKNALAFAFIEGSLVKAVENGYWVLLDEINLANAETLECLSGLLEGSKGSICLLERGDKQPVVRHPNFTLFACMNPSTDVGKKDLPAGLRNRFTEFF
;
A
#
# COMPACT_ATOMS: atom_id res chain seq x y z
N LEU A 1 -48.26 -59.18 11.38
CA LEU A 1 -48.21 -57.75 11.78
C LEU A 1 -46.79 -57.42 12.27
N LYS A 2 -45.86 -57.10 11.37
CA LYS A 2 -44.56 -56.46 11.73
C LYS A 2 -44.25 -55.38 10.68
N THR A 3 -44.91 -54.26 10.92
CA THR A 3 -44.50 -52.86 10.72
C THR A 3 -43.22 -52.59 9.93
N ASN A 4 -43.41 -52.27 8.66
CA ASN A 4 -43.09 -51.02 7.93
C ASN A 4 -42.26 -49.88 8.58
N SER A 5 -41.30 -50.14 9.48
CA SER A 5 -40.54 -49.06 10.17
C SER A 5 -39.15 -48.76 9.59
N LYS A 6 -38.72 -49.43 8.51
CA LYS A 6 -37.36 -49.29 7.95
C LYS A 6 -37.26 -48.45 6.66
N LEU A 7 -38.39 -47.96 6.14
CA LEU A 7 -38.45 -47.22 4.87
C LEU A 7 -38.60 -45.69 5.04
N GLU A 8 -38.83 -45.20 6.25
CA GLU A 8 -39.03 -43.77 6.52
C GLU A 8 -37.76 -43.04 6.98
N GLU A 9 -36.76 -43.75 7.52
CA GLU A 9 -35.53 -43.11 8.05
C GLU A 9 -34.49 -42.76 6.97
N GLU A 10 -34.51 -43.40 5.79
CA GLU A 10 -33.51 -43.14 4.73
C GLU A 10 -33.83 -41.93 3.82
N LYS A 11 -35.03 -41.34 3.91
CA LYS A 11 -35.42 -40.20 3.06
C LYS A 11 -35.11 -38.83 3.66
N ILE A 12 -34.89 -38.72 4.97
CA ILE A 12 -34.73 -37.43 5.66
C ILE A 12 -33.28 -36.91 5.55
N GLY A 13 -32.28 -37.80 5.46
CA GLY A 13 -30.85 -37.43 5.39
C GLY A 13 -30.31 -36.93 4.04
N LYS A 14 -31.07 -37.06 2.94
CA LYS A 14 -30.67 -36.52 1.62
C LYS A 14 -30.95 -35.01 1.50
N ASN A 15 -32.04 -34.54 2.11
CA ASN A 15 -32.52 -33.18 1.94
C ASN A 15 -31.57 -32.12 2.56
N GLU A 16 -30.93 -32.40 3.70
CA GLU A 16 -30.01 -31.42 4.32
C GLU A 16 -28.73 -31.20 3.51
N LYS A 17 -28.17 -32.26 2.92
CA LYS A 17 -26.98 -32.14 2.06
C LYS A 17 -27.29 -31.38 0.78
N ASP A 18 -28.44 -31.66 0.17
CA ASP A 18 -28.90 -30.97 -1.02
C ASP A 18 -29.24 -29.50 -0.74
N VAL A 19 -29.85 -29.19 0.40
CA VAL A 19 -30.13 -27.80 0.83
C VAL A 19 -28.84 -27.03 1.10
N LYS A 20 -27.84 -27.66 1.74
CA LYS A 20 -26.52 -27.05 1.98
C LYS A 20 -25.72 -26.87 0.68
N PHE A 21 -25.90 -27.77 -0.27
CA PHE A 21 -25.29 -27.68 -1.60
C PHE A 21 -25.93 -26.55 -2.41
N LEU A 22 -27.27 -26.46 -2.43
CA LEU A 22 -28.03 -25.40 -3.08
C LEU A 22 -27.70 -24.01 -2.51
N SER A 23 -27.53 -23.88 -1.19
CA SER A 23 -27.12 -22.61 -0.58
C SER A 23 -25.70 -22.21 -0.96
N SER A 24 -24.79 -23.19 -1.05
CA SER A 24 -23.42 -22.97 -1.53
C SER A 24 -23.42 -22.48 -2.99
N TRP A 25 -24.21 -23.10 -3.86
CA TRP A 25 -24.37 -22.69 -5.26
C TRP A 25 -25.01 -21.32 -5.42
N LYS A 26 -25.97 -20.96 -4.56
CA LYS A 26 -26.55 -19.62 -4.52
C LYS A 26 -25.49 -18.57 -4.18
N SER A 27 -24.62 -18.86 -3.20
CA SER A 27 -23.49 -17.96 -2.85
C SER A 27 -22.47 -17.82 -3.99
N VAL A 28 -22.26 -18.88 -4.78
CA VAL A 28 -21.40 -18.83 -5.97
C VAL A 28 -22.03 -17.95 -7.04
N GLY A 29 -23.34 -18.07 -7.27
CA GLY A 29 -24.09 -17.21 -8.19
C GLY A 29 -24.03 -15.73 -7.79
N GLU A 30 -24.18 -15.42 -6.50
CA GLU A 30 -24.04 -14.06 -5.96
C GLU A 30 -22.62 -13.51 -6.15
N LYS A 31 -21.58 -14.32 -5.91
CA LYS A 31 -20.18 -13.96 -6.15
C LYS A 31 -19.91 -13.71 -7.64
N LEU A 32 -20.46 -14.54 -8.52
CA LEU A 32 -20.32 -14.40 -9.98
C LEU A 32 -21.02 -13.13 -10.48
N HIS A 33 -22.21 -12.83 -9.98
CA HIS A 33 -22.91 -11.59 -10.34
C HIS A 33 -22.15 -10.35 -9.87
N LYS A 34 -21.58 -10.39 -8.67
CA LYS A 34 -20.72 -9.32 -8.15
C LYS A 34 -19.45 -9.16 -9.00
N LEU A 35 -18.83 -10.26 -9.45
CA LEU A 35 -17.69 -10.22 -10.35
C LEU A 35 -18.04 -9.65 -11.73
N ASP A 36 -19.18 -10.02 -12.32
CA ASP A 36 -19.64 -9.48 -13.61
C ASP A 36 -19.85 -7.97 -13.56
N LEU A 37 -20.43 -7.46 -12.47
CA LEU A 37 -20.57 -6.03 -12.23
C LEU A 37 -19.21 -5.32 -12.11
N GLN A 38 -18.25 -5.93 -11.41
CA GLN A 38 -16.89 -5.40 -11.29
C GLN A 38 -16.12 -5.43 -12.62
N LEU A 39 -16.35 -6.44 -13.47
CA LEU A 39 -15.74 -6.55 -14.79
C LEU A 39 -16.32 -5.54 -15.79
N LYS A 40 -17.63 -5.29 -15.73
CA LYS A 40 -18.28 -4.23 -16.53
C LYS A 40 -17.75 -2.84 -16.19
N GLN A 41 -17.36 -2.60 -14.94
CA GLN A 41 -16.72 -1.35 -14.50
C GLN A 41 -15.23 -1.28 -14.87
N LYS A 42 -14.54 -2.42 -15.06
CA LYS A 42 -13.09 -2.48 -15.35
C LYS A 42 -12.67 -2.00 -16.74
N ASN A 43 -13.61 -1.66 -17.63
CA ASN A 43 -13.30 -0.95 -18.88
C ASN A 43 -13.16 0.57 -18.69
N ALA A 44 -13.33 1.08 -17.48
CA ALA A 44 -12.82 2.41 -17.13
C ALA A 44 -11.30 2.31 -17.01
N LEU A 45 -10.58 3.16 -17.75
CA LEU A 45 -9.11 3.33 -17.70
C LEU A 45 -8.62 3.26 -16.24
N ALA A 46 -8.16 2.08 -15.83
CA ALA A 46 -7.77 1.81 -14.46
C ALA A 46 -6.34 2.30 -14.25
N PHE A 47 -6.20 3.53 -13.77
CA PHE A 47 -4.92 4.00 -13.27
C PHE A 47 -4.60 3.24 -11.98
N ALA A 48 -3.43 2.60 -11.95
CA ALA A 48 -2.92 1.92 -10.77
C ALA A 48 -1.79 2.75 -10.15
N PHE A 49 -1.82 2.90 -8.83
CA PHE A 49 -0.70 3.49 -8.11
C PHE A 49 0.48 2.50 -8.11
N ILE A 50 1.65 2.99 -8.51
CA ILE A 50 2.89 2.20 -8.53
C ILE A 50 3.77 2.70 -7.39
N GLU A 51 4.05 1.81 -6.43
CA GLU A 51 4.94 2.13 -5.32
C GLU A 51 6.37 2.44 -5.82
N GLY A 52 6.83 3.66 -5.52
CA GLY A 52 8.16 4.13 -5.87
C GLY A 52 9.28 3.42 -5.09
N SER A 53 10.50 3.46 -5.63
CA SER A 53 11.66 2.80 -5.02
C SER A 53 11.96 3.28 -3.60
N LEU A 54 11.72 4.57 -3.31
CA LEU A 54 11.89 5.13 -1.97
C LEU A 54 10.94 4.48 -0.96
N VAL A 55 9.67 4.32 -1.30
CA VAL A 55 8.66 3.72 -0.42
C VAL A 55 9.06 2.29 -0.05
N LYS A 56 9.45 1.49 -1.05
CA LYS A 56 9.94 0.13 -0.84
C LYS A 56 11.18 0.10 0.03
N ALA A 57 12.11 1.04 -0.15
CA ALA A 57 13.30 1.13 0.69
C ALA A 57 12.96 1.47 2.15
N VAL A 58 12.02 2.38 2.37
CA VAL A 58 11.55 2.78 3.71
C VAL A 58 10.88 1.61 4.44
N GLU A 59 10.07 0.80 3.74
CA GLU A 59 9.40 -0.38 4.30
C GLU A 59 10.37 -1.53 4.60
N ASN A 60 11.31 -1.79 3.68
CA ASN A 60 12.25 -2.92 3.81
C ASN A 60 13.53 -2.57 4.58
N GLY A 61 13.74 -1.30 4.95
CA GLY A 61 14.94 -0.87 5.67
C GLY A 61 16.20 -0.82 4.82
N TYR A 62 16.06 -0.56 3.53
CA TYR A 62 17.21 -0.40 2.64
C TYR A 62 17.90 0.95 2.83
N TRP A 63 19.12 1.03 2.31
CA TRP A 63 19.86 2.28 2.29
C TRP A 63 19.52 3.04 1.01
N VAL A 64 19.29 4.33 1.14
CA VAL A 64 18.96 5.21 0.02
C VAL A 64 19.97 6.34 -0.02
N LEU A 65 20.49 6.61 -1.21
CA LEU A 65 21.31 7.78 -1.50
C LEU A 65 20.50 8.73 -2.38
N LEU A 66 20.25 9.94 -1.88
CA LEU A 66 19.69 11.04 -2.65
C LEU A 66 20.84 11.86 -3.21
N ASP A 67 21.09 11.75 -4.50
CA ASP A 67 22.08 12.59 -5.18
C ASP A 67 21.45 13.93 -5.59
N GLU A 68 22.26 14.98 -5.66
CA GLU A 68 21.87 16.32 -6.09
C GLU A 68 20.58 16.85 -5.43
N ILE A 69 20.39 16.62 -4.14
CA ILE A 69 19.13 16.92 -3.43
C ILE A 69 18.73 18.42 -3.52
N ASN A 70 19.70 19.31 -3.73
CA ASN A 70 19.51 20.75 -3.90
C ASN A 70 18.82 21.14 -5.22
N LEU A 71 18.72 20.22 -6.20
CA LEU A 71 17.99 20.45 -7.45
C LEU A 71 16.49 20.15 -7.35
N ALA A 72 16.05 19.44 -6.31
CA ALA A 72 14.65 19.13 -6.11
C ALA A 72 13.83 20.39 -5.77
N ASN A 73 12.54 20.39 -6.15
CA ASN A 73 11.63 21.47 -5.80
C ASN A 73 11.30 21.44 -4.29
N ALA A 74 10.90 22.60 -3.74
CA ALA A 74 10.61 22.71 -2.31
C ALA A 74 9.49 21.76 -1.84
N GLU A 75 8.48 21.55 -2.70
CA GLU A 75 7.33 20.66 -2.42
C GLU A 75 7.76 19.19 -2.24
N THR A 76 8.65 18.69 -3.10
CA THR A 76 9.19 17.31 -2.98
C THR A 76 10.06 17.18 -1.73
N LEU A 77 10.84 18.22 -1.42
CA LEU A 77 11.65 18.24 -0.19
C LEU A 77 10.78 18.27 1.07
N GLU A 78 9.64 18.96 1.02
CA GLU A 78 8.65 18.97 2.10
C GLU A 78 8.03 17.58 2.29
N CYS A 79 7.72 16.85 1.21
CA CYS A 79 7.28 15.46 1.29
C CYS A 79 8.33 14.54 1.95
N LEU A 80 9.62 14.80 1.73
CA LEU A 80 10.72 14.08 2.39
C LEU A 80 10.92 14.50 3.85
N SER A 81 10.48 15.70 4.23
CA SER A 81 10.68 16.22 5.59
C SER A 81 10.00 15.35 6.65
N GLY A 82 8.82 14.79 6.35
CA GLY A 82 8.11 13.86 7.25
C GLY A 82 8.85 12.52 7.44
N LEU A 83 9.60 12.07 6.44
CA LEU A 83 10.47 10.89 6.57
C LEU A 83 11.71 11.17 7.43
N LEU A 84 12.22 12.41 7.37
CA LEU A 84 13.34 12.89 8.17
C LEU A 84 12.95 13.31 9.59
N GLU A 85 11.65 13.35 9.91
CA GLU A 85 11.16 13.80 11.21
C GLU A 85 11.30 12.71 12.29
N GLY A 86 12.38 12.82 13.07
CA GLY A 86 12.59 12.04 14.29
C GLY A 86 12.87 10.54 14.07
N SER A 87 12.75 9.76 15.15
CA SER A 87 13.05 8.32 15.13
C SER A 87 11.94 7.45 14.49
N LYS A 88 10.72 7.99 14.41
CA LYS A 88 9.52 7.34 13.86
C LYS A 88 8.98 8.07 12.62
N GLY A 89 9.86 8.70 11.85
CA GLY A 89 9.48 9.37 10.61
C GLY A 89 8.62 8.46 9.72
N SER A 90 7.61 9.03 9.10
CA SER A 90 6.69 8.31 8.22
C SER A 90 6.39 9.14 7.00
N ILE A 91 6.23 8.50 5.85
CA ILE A 91 5.87 9.17 4.62
C ILE A 91 4.39 8.95 4.31
N CYS A 92 3.65 10.03 4.12
CA CYS A 92 2.24 9.99 3.75
C CYS A 92 2.10 10.03 2.23
N LEU A 93 1.60 8.96 1.63
CA LEU A 93 1.35 8.89 0.19
C LEU A 93 -0.09 9.31 -0.10
N LEU A 94 -0.31 10.62 -0.30
CA LEU A 94 -1.65 11.17 -0.56
C LEU A 94 -2.27 10.63 -1.86
N GLU A 95 -1.44 10.25 -2.84
CA GLU A 95 -1.85 9.76 -4.15
C GLU A 95 -2.37 8.32 -4.16
N ARG A 96 -2.04 7.53 -3.13
CA ARG A 96 -2.44 6.12 -3.02
C ARG A 96 -3.93 5.98 -2.64
N GLY A 97 -4.55 7.05 -2.14
CA GLY A 97 -5.98 7.11 -1.78
C GLY A 97 -6.32 6.49 -0.42
N ASP A 98 -5.42 5.69 0.14
CA ASP A 98 -5.43 5.26 1.54
C ASP A 98 -4.58 6.23 2.37
N LYS A 99 -5.15 6.76 3.46
CA LYS A 99 -4.43 7.66 4.38
C LYS A 99 -3.45 6.92 5.30
N GLN A 100 -2.90 5.78 4.87
CA GLN A 100 -2.00 4.99 5.69
C GLN A 100 -0.57 5.53 5.54
N PRO A 101 0.02 6.09 6.60
CA PRO A 101 1.41 6.52 6.55
C PRO A 101 2.33 5.30 6.51
N VAL A 102 3.33 5.35 5.63
CA VAL A 102 4.36 4.31 5.53
C VAL A 102 5.37 4.55 6.65
N VAL A 103 5.44 3.62 7.60
CA VAL A 103 6.31 3.70 8.76
C VAL A 103 7.73 3.33 8.37
N ARG A 104 8.70 4.15 8.78
CA ARG A 104 10.11 3.88 8.53
C ARG A 104 10.61 2.66 9.29
N HIS A 105 11.24 1.74 8.56
CA HIS A 105 11.90 0.59 9.12
C HIS A 105 13.10 1.00 10.01
N PRO A 106 13.36 0.34 11.15
CA PRO A 106 14.45 0.72 12.07
C PRO A 106 15.85 0.68 11.45
N ASN A 107 16.08 -0.19 10.46
CA ASN A 107 17.36 -0.31 9.75
C ASN A 107 17.48 0.63 8.53
N PHE A 108 16.44 1.40 8.21
CA PHE A 108 16.47 2.33 7.09
C PHE A 108 17.50 3.44 7.33
N THR A 109 18.35 3.68 6.34
CA THR A 109 19.36 4.74 6.38
C THR A 109 19.27 5.58 5.14
N LEU A 110 19.24 6.90 5.31
CA LEU A 110 19.15 7.87 4.22
C LEU A 110 20.40 8.73 4.19
N PHE A 111 21.09 8.69 3.06
CA PHE A 111 22.19 9.57 2.73
C PHE A 111 21.72 10.58 1.69
N ALA A 112 22.21 11.80 1.79
CA ALA A 112 21.96 12.83 0.79
C ALA A 112 23.28 13.52 0.44
N CYS A 113 23.54 13.62 -0.85
CA CYS A 113 24.65 14.39 -1.39
C CYS A 113 24.11 15.69 -1.98
N MET A 114 24.87 16.76 -1.77
CA MET A 114 24.63 18.05 -2.40
C MET A 114 25.93 18.48 -3.06
N ASN A 115 25.83 19.02 -4.27
CA ASN A 115 26.98 19.61 -4.92
C ASN A 115 27.31 20.96 -4.27
N PRO A 116 28.58 21.24 -3.93
CA PRO A 116 28.95 22.49 -3.28
C PRO A 116 28.54 23.71 -4.11
N SER A 117 28.01 24.71 -3.42
CA SER A 117 27.45 25.93 -4.00
C SER A 117 28.55 26.94 -4.36
N THR A 118 29.44 26.62 -5.30
CA THR A 118 30.48 27.55 -5.78
C THR A 118 30.05 28.45 -6.95
N ASP A 119 28.77 28.50 -7.31
CA ASP A 119 28.37 29.28 -8.49
C ASP A 119 27.01 29.97 -8.34
N VAL A 120 26.95 31.16 -8.91
CA VAL A 120 25.90 32.17 -8.78
C VAL A 120 24.53 31.57 -9.15
N GLY A 121 23.54 31.66 -8.25
CA GLY A 121 22.15 31.25 -8.52
C GLY A 121 21.70 29.89 -7.95
N LYS A 122 22.55 29.22 -7.15
CA LYS A 122 22.18 27.95 -6.48
C LYS A 122 21.30 28.20 -5.24
N LYS A 123 20.19 27.46 -5.15
CA LYS A 123 19.31 27.44 -3.96
C LYS A 123 19.94 26.53 -2.91
N ASP A 124 20.13 27.06 -1.70
CA ASP A 124 20.45 26.24 -0.55
C ASP A 124 19.27 25.30 -0.22
N LEU A 125 19.56 24.19 0.44
CA LEU A 125 18.49 23.39 1.04
C LEU A 125 17.61 24.29 1.92
N PRO A 126 16.28 24.12 1.89
CA PRO A 126 15.40 24.80 2.82
C PRO A 126 15.90 24.61 4.26
N ALA A 127 16.00 25.69 5.03
CA ALA A 127 16.58 25.66 6.38
C ALA A 127 15.94 24.58 7.27
N GLY A 128 14.63 24.34 7.10
CA GLY A 128 13.89 23.31 7.80
C GLY A 128 14.32 21.87 7.47
N LEU A 129 14.83 21.61 6.27
CA LEU A 129 15.36 20.31 5.87
C LEU A 129 16.84 20.19 6.24
N ARG A 130 17.61 21.25 6.00
CA ARG A 130 19.04 21.31 6.35
C ARG A 130 19.29 21.02 7.82
N ASN A 131 18.48 21.61 8.71
CA ASN A 131 18.57 21.38 10.16
C ASN A 131 18.22 19.95 10.60
N ARG A 132 17.64 19.14 9.72
CA ARG A 132 17.29 17.72 9.99
C ARG A 132 18.38 16.77 9.51
N PHE A 133 19.33 17.24 8.70
CA PHE A 133 20.49 16.47 8.29
C PHE A 133 21.69 16.74 9.20
N THR A 134 22.57 15.75 9.30
CA THR A 134 23.92 15.95 9.84
C THR A 134 24.85 16.12 8.65
N GLU A 135 25.36 17.34 8.46
CA GLU A 135 26.26 17.68 7.35
C GLU A 135 27.69 17.27 7.68
N PHE A 136 28.35 16.63 6.72
CA PHE A 136 29.78 16.33 6.75
C PHE A 136 30.44 16.99 5.53
N PHE A 137 31.56 17.69 5.77
CA PHE A 137 32.36 18.37 4.75
C PHE A 137 33.73 17.71 4.61
#